data_AF-A0A2D5IK10-F1
#
_entry.id   AF-A0A2D5IK10-F1
#
_cell.length_a   1.000
_cell.length_b   1.000
_cell.length_c   1.000
_cell.angle_alpha   90.00
_cell.angle_beta   90.00
_cell.angle_gamma   90.00
#
_symmetry.space_group_name_H-M   'P 1'
#
loop_
_entity.id
_entity.type
_entity.pdbx_description
1 polymer ?
#
loop_
_entity_poly.entity_id
_entity_poly.type
_entity_poly.pdbx_seq_one_letter_code
_entity_poly.pdbx_strand_id
1 'polypeptide(L)'
;MWGPKALTWALNHHNQLKYALPQPAFYPIPFKSRRKMGIPNFPLDKFINDETYSIHFWGRRMRGFLVTRFDGIPPSDSLIGRLVKKHDIDVKSAPIKR
;
A
#
# COMPACT_ATOMS: atom_id res chain seq x y z
N MET A 1 24.81 -8.78 16.60
CA MET A 1 23.82 -8.58 15.51
C MET A 1 23.51 -7.09 15.40
N TRP A 2 23.33 -6.52 14.21
CA TRP A 2 23.09 -5.08 13.98
C TRP A 2 21.85 -4.84 13.11
N GLY A 3 21.31 -3.61 13.12
CA GLY A 3 20.18 -3.19 12.28
C GLY A 3 18.80 -3.70 12.76
N PRO A 4 17.81 -3.85 11.86
CA PRO A 4 16.44 -4.22 12.22
C PRO A 4 16.33 -5.52 13.05
N LYS A 5 17.22 -6.49 12.78
CA LYS A 5 17.27 -7.75 13.55
C LYS A 5 17.71 -7.52 15.00
N ALA A 6 18.64 -6.59 15.24
CA ALA A 6 19.05 -6.23 16.60
C ALA A 6 17.90 -5.53 17.35
N LEU A 7 17.16 -4.65 16.66
CA LEU A 7 15.98 -4.00 17.22
C LEU A 7 14.90 -5.02 17.58
N THR A 8 14.52 -5.94 16.67
CA THR A 8 13.55 -7.00 16.97
C THR A 8 14.00 -7.87 18.15
N TRP A 9 15.29 -8.23 18.21
CA TRP A 9 15.84 -8.98 19.33
C TRP A 9 15.68 -8.22 20.65
N ALA A 10 16.05 -6.93 20.70
CA ALA A 10 15.92 -6.11 21.89
C ALA A 10 14.45 -5.94 22.33
N LEU A 11 13.55 -5.69 21.38
CA LEU A 11 12.11 -5.59 21.66
C LEU A 11 11.54 -6.89 22.22
N ASN A 12 11.99 -8.05 21.73
CA ASN A 12 11.58 -9.34 22.26
C ASN A 12 12.15 -9.58 23.66
N HIS A 13 13.46 -9.32 23.85
CA HIS A 13 14.17 -9.52 25.12
C HIS A 13 13.57 -8.70 26.27
N HIS A 14 13.07 -7.48 25.98
CA HIS A 14 12.43 -6.59 26.95
C HIS A 14 10.89 -6.65 26.94
N ASN A 15 10.29 -7.67 26.31
CA ASN A 15 8.83 -7.84 26.21
C ASN A 15 8.08 -6.59 25.70
N GLN A 16 8.70 -5.84 24.79
CA GLN A 16 8.16 -4.64 24.15
C GLN A 16 7.40 -4.96 22.86
N LEU A 17 7.57 -6.16 22.29
CA LEU A 17 6.82 -6.60 21.11
C LEU A 17 5.29 -6.60 21.32
N LYS A 18 4.81 -6.63 22.57
CA LYS A 18 3.38 -6.52 22.92
C LYS A 18 2.72 -5.21 22.45
N TYR A 19 3.50 -4.17 22.18
CA TYR A 19 3.00 -2.89 21.65
C TYR A 19 2.98 -2.84 20.11
N ALA A 20 3.46 -3.90 19.44
CA ALA A 20 3.42 -3.96 17.99
C ALA A 20 1.98 -4.03 17.49
N LEU A 21 1.62 -3.11 16.60
CA LEU A 21 0.33 -3.15 15.92
C LEU A 21 0.26 -4.36 14.97
N PRO A 22 -0.94 -4.90 14.74
CA PRO A 22 -1.11 -6.02 13.83
C PRO A 22 -0.82 -5.59 12.39
N GLN A 23 -0.46 -6.55 11.54
CA GLN A 23 -0.12 -6.29 10.13
C GLN A 23 -1.15 -5.41 9.38
N PRO A 24 -2.49 -5.59 9.52
CA PRO A 24 -3.47 -4.77 8.83
C PRO A 24 -3.38 -3.27 9.12
N ALA A 25 -2.80 -2.86 10.25
CA ALA A 25 -2.60 -1.45 10.59
C ALA A 25 -1.73 -0.71 9.55
N PHE A 26 -0.78 -1.41 8.93
CA PHE A 26 0.15 -0.83 7.94
C PHE A 26 0.09 -1.51 6.56
N TYR A 27 -0.38 -2.74 6.50
CA TYR A 27 -0.49 -3.56 5.28
C TYR A 27 -1.90 -4.15 5.15
N PRO A 28 -2.95 -3.31 5.11
CA PRO A 28 -4.34 -3.73 5.05
C PRO A 28 -4.64 -4.59 3.81
N ILE A 29 -3.99 -4.27 2.68
CA ILE A 29 -4.15 -4.97 1.42
C ILE A 29 -2.93 -5.88 1.21
N PRO A 30 -3.08 -7.20 1.41
CA PRO A 30 -1.96 -8.13 1.32
C PRO A 30 -1.44 -8.23 -0.12
N PHE A 31 -0.18 -8.63 -0.26
CA PHE A 31 0.47 -8.73 -1.57
C PHE A 31 -0.36 -9.53 -2.59
N LYS A 32 -0.98 -10.66 -2.20
CA LYS A 32 -1.84 -11.47 -3.09
C LYS A 32 -3.01 -10.67 -3.69
N SER A 33 -3.51 -9.69 -2.94
CA SER A 33 -4.64 -8.82 -3.28
C SER A 33 -4.23 -7.46 -3.86
N ARG A 34 -2.93 -7.15 -3.97
CA ARG A 34 -2.39 -5.82 -4.34
C ARG A 34 -3.09 -5.13 -5.53
N ARG A 35 -3.44 -5.87 -6.58
CA ARG A 35 -4.04 -5.31 -7.81
C ARG A 35 -5.39 -4.66 -7.54
N LYS A 36 -6.12 -5.08 -6.50
CA LYS A 36 -7.42 -4.51 -6.11
C LYS A 36 -7.37 -3.01 -5.85
N MET A 37 -6.20 -2.47 -5.48
CA MET A 37 -6.01 -1.03 -5.32
C MET A 37 -6.16 -0.22 -6.63
N GLY A 38 -5.88 -0.83 -7.78
CA GLY A 38 -6.03 -0.18 -9.08
C GLY A 38 -7.25 -0.64 -9.86
N ILE A 39 -8.12 -1.49 -9.29
CA ILE A 39 -9.35 -1.94 -9.94
C ILE A 39 -10.44 -0.88 -9.66
N PRO A 40 -11.15 -0.39 -10.70
CA PRO A 40 -12.25 0.55 -10.54
C PRO A 40 -13.39 -0.09 -9.73
N ASN A 41 -14.04 0.68 -8.86
CA ASN A 41 -15.20 0.26 -8.04
C ASN A 41 -15.01 -1.00 -7.17
N PHE A 42 -13.76 -1.36 -6.86
CA PHE A 42 -13.50 -2.50 -5.98
C PHE A 42 -13.90 -2.16 -4.52
N PRO A 43 -14.70 -3.00 -3.82
CA PRO A 43 -15.09 -2.75 -2.44
C PRO A 43 -13.92 -2.99 -1.48
N LEU A 44 -13.46 -1.93 -0.81
CA LEU A 44 -12.25 -1.95 0.03
C LEU A 44 -12.56 -2.06 1.52
N ASP A 45 -13.82 -2.02 1.92
CA ASP A 45 -14.26 -2.03 3.32
C ASP A 45 -13.81 -3.31 4.05
N LYS A 46 -13.55 -4.38 3.29
CA LYS A 46 -12.98 -5.64 3.80
C LYS A 46 -11.48 -5.58 4.10
N PHE A 47 -10.81 -4.51 3.67
CA PHE A 47 -9.36 -4.35 3.81
C PHE A 47 -9.00 -3.12 4.66
N ILE A 48 -9.70 -2.00 4.45
CA ILE A 48 -9.40 -0.72 5.07
C ILE A 48 -10.52 -0.41 6.06
N ASN A 49 -10.13 -0.11 7.29
CA ASN A 49 -11.00 0.24 8.41
C ASN A 49 -10.35 1.34 9.26
N ASP A 50 -11.00 1.71 10.36
CA ASP A 50 -10.54 2.79 11.25
C ASP A 50 -9.22 2.47 11.97
N GLU A 51 -8.79 1.21 12.00
CA GLU A 51 -7.50 0.79 12.55
C GLU A 51 -6.35 0.87 11.52
N THR A 52 -6.67 1.22 10.26
CA THR A 52 -5.69 1.31 9.18
C THR A 52 -4.99 2.66 9.19
N TYR A 53 -3.69 2.66 9.47
CA TYR A 53 -2.85 3.86 9.46
C TYR A 53 -2.20 4.12 8.11
N SER A 54 -1.89 3.06 7.34
CA SER A 54 -1.15 3.19 6.08
C SER A 54 -1.51 2.10 5.08
N ILE A 55 -1.17 2.34 3.82
CA ILE A 55 -1.38 1.42 2.70
C ILE A 55 -0.06 1.24 1.96
N HIS A 56 0.43 0.00 1.93
CA HIS A 56 1.61 -0.35 1.16
C HIS A 56 1.26 -0.60 -0.32
N PHE A 57 1.87 0.17 -1.24
CA PHE A 57 1.52 0.11 -2.67
C PHE A 57 2.18 -1.00 -3.48
N TRP A 58 3.15 -1.75 -2.96
CA TRP A 58 3.83 -2.81 -3.73
C TRP A 58 4.40 -2.30 -5.06
N GLY A 59 5.09 -1.15 -5.01
CA GLY A 59 5.33 -0.24 -6.14
C GLY A 59 5.74 -0.89 -7.46
N ARG A 60 6.75 -1.77 -7.48
CA ARG A 60 7.19 -2.45 -8.72
C ARG A 60 6.05 -3.21 -9.41
N ARG A 61 5.24 -3.94 -8.63
CA ARG A 61 4.15 -4.77 -9.17
C ARG A 61 2.95 -3.92 -9.58
N MET A 62 2.66 -2.85 -8.83
CA MET A 62 1.56 -1.95 -9.18
C MET A 62 1.88 -1.07 -10.37
N ARG A 63 3.11 -0.56 -10.50
CA ARG A 63 3.55 0.18 -11.69
C ARG A 63 3.36 -0.66 -12.96
N GLY A 64 3.89 -1.89 -12.99
CA GLY A 64 3.69 -2.79 -14.14
C GLY A 64 2.21 -3.10 -14.40
N PHE A 65 1.40 -3.30 -13.36
CA PHE A 65 -0.04 -3.51 -13.53
C PHE A 65 -0.76 -2.30 -14.13
N LEU A 66 -0.49 -1.09 -13.63
CA LEU A 66 -1.11 0.15 -14.13
C LEU A 66 -0.71 0.42 -15.58
N VAL A 67 0.57 0.22 -15.93
CA VAL A 67 1.06 0.35 -17.31
C VAL A 67 0.35 -0.64 -18.24
N THR A 68 0.29 -1.92 -17.87
CA THR A 68 -0.32 -2.94 -18.74
C THR A 68 -1.83 -2.80 -18.88
N ARG A 69 -2.53 -2.34 -17.84
CA ARG A 69 -4.02 -2.31 -17.84
C ARG A 69 -4.62 -0.95 -18.17
N PHE A 70 -3.93 0.13 -17.85
CA PHE A 70 -4.50 1.49 -17.87
C PHE A 70 -3.50 2.52 -18.41
N ASP A 71 -2.52 2.07 -19.19
CA ASP A 71 -1.47 2.92 -19.78
C ASP A 71 -0.75 3.83 -18.76
N GLY A 72 -0.61 3.32 -17.54
CA GLY A 72 0.09 4.02 -16.46
C GLY A 72 -0.78 5.04 -15.70
N ILE A 73 -2.00 5.28 -16.13
CA ILE A 73 -2.94 6.24 -15.51
C ILE A 73 -3.97 5.45 -14.68
N PRO A 74 -3.99 5.58 -13.34
CA PRO A 74 -4.96 4.86 -12.52
C PRO A 74 -6.39 5.37 -12.80
N PRO A 75 -7.40 4.48 -12.92
CA PRO A 75 -8.79 4.88 -13.02
C PRO A 75 -9.21 5.74 -11.82
N SER A 76 -9.92 6.85 -12.05
CA SER A 76 -10.26 7.84 -11.01
C SER A 76 -11.09 7.28 -9.84
N ASP A 77 -11.86 6.23 -10.10
CA ASP A 77 -12.73 5.50 -9.18
C ASP A 77 -12.05 4.26 -8.54
N SER A 78 -10.79 3.98 -8.87
CA SER A 78 -9.95 3.03 -8.12
C SER A 78 -9.41 3.65 -6.82
N LEU A 79 -8.90 2.84 -5.87
CA LEU A 79 -8.26 3.38 -4.67
C LEU A 79 -7.12 4.35 -5.02
N ILE A 80 -6.23 3.94 -5.92
CA ILE A 80 -5.06 4.76 -6.30
C ILE A 80 -5.53 6.03 -6.99
N GLY A 81 -6.51 5.97 -7.88
CA GLY A 81 -7.07 7.16 -8.54
C GLY A 81 -7.71 8.13 -7.55
N ARG A 82 -8.46 7.63 -6.57
CA ARG A 82 -9.02 8.46 -5.49
C ARG A 82 -7.93 9.13 -4.66
N LEU A 83 -6.82 8.43 -4.37
CA LEU A 83 -5.69 9.01 -3.64
C LEU A 83 -4.93 10.05 -4.47
N VAL A 84 -4.72 9.81 -5.78
CA VAL A 84 -4.16 10.80 -6.70
C VAL A 84 -4.98 12.09 -6.68
N LYS A 85 -6.32 11.98 -6.78
CA LYS A 85 -7.22 13.13 -6.69
C LYS A 85 -7.16 13.80 -5.32
N LYS A 86 -7.20 13.03 -4.24
CA LYS A 86 -7.16 13.54 -2.86
C LYS A 86 -5.91 14.38 -2.58
N HIS A 87 -4.78 13.99 -3.16
CA HIS A 87 -3.48 14.61 -2.92
C HIS A 87 -3.03 15.54 -4.05
N ASP A 88 -3.92 15.87 -4.99
CA ASP A 88 -3.67 16.76 -6.12
C ASP A 88 -2.40 16.40 -6.92
N ILE A 89 -2.24 15.11 -7.20
CA ILE A 89 -1.06 14.59 -7.91
C ILE A 89 -1.28 14.67 -9.42
N ASP A 90 -0.44 15.42 -10.13
CA ASP A 90 -0.36 15.33 -11.59
C ASP A 90 0.45 14.09 -12.00
N VAL A 91 -0.25 13.05 -12.43
CA VAL A 91 0.35 11.80 -12.91
C VAL A 91 1.13 11.95 -14.22
N LYS A 92 0.92 13.03 -14.98
CA LYS A 92 1.63 13.30 -16.24
C LYS A 92 2.97 13.97 -16.01
N SER A 93 3.17 14.67 -14.89
CA SER A 93 4.44 15.30 -14.53
C SER A 93 5.59 14.29 -14.35
N ALA A 94 5.27 13.05 -13.94
CA ALA A 94 6.22 11.96 -13.73
C ALA A 94 5.62 10.60 -14.14
N PRO A 95 5.52 10.31 -15.45
CA PRO A 95 4.82 9.14 -15.94
C PRO A 95 5.52 7.84 -15.56
N ILE A 96 4.74 6.78 -15.36
CA ILE A 96 5.29 5.44 -15.10
C ILE A 96 5.93 4.93 -16.39
N LYS A 97 7.25 4.73 -16.37
CA LYS A 97 8.00 4.14 -17.49
C LYS A 97 7.61 2.67 -17.69
N ARG A 98 7.49 2.27 -18.96
CA ARG A 98 7.35 0.86 -19.38
C ARG A 98 8.61 0.06 -19.07
#